data_AF-A0A1Z9A1E6-F1
#
_entry.id   AF-A0A1Z9A1E6-F1
#
_cell.length_a   1.000
_cell.length_b   1.000
_cell.length_c   1.000
_cell.angle_alpha   90.00
_cell.angle_beta   90.00
_cell.angle_gamma   90.00
#
_symmetry.space_group_name_H-M   'P 1'
#
loop_
_entity.id
_entity.type
_entity.pdbx_description
1 polymer ?
#
loop_
_entity_poly.entity_id
_entity_poly.type
_entity_poly.pdbx_seq_one_letter_code
_entity_poly.pdbx_strand_id
1 'polypeptide(L)'
;MTSEVETDPKTSDYAPVAYFEEVGAANEHALVVLAMNLDCLITIEKGGYQLYANGAFTTAIHEEFRLYAEEQKFKPEPLHVPVFSSGLEIALVWVAAVFFCFISQQEDAGVTEMYLNSSQGVVDGLELYRPFTALFLHGDFEHLLGNVVFGVIFFLLVSNSFGPLRGWVLVMLSGFLGNTLNAVIHHPDVFRSLGASTAVFGALGLLVGTGLDVAWRERSYRRGLQAFVPLLSGLMLFSIHGIGGPGTDVMAHLLGLFFGVALGFPASRYERVISAWGVRMREGLRRLIRGSDPRASL
;
A
#
# COMPACT_ATOMS: atom_id res chain seq x y z
N MET A 1 -64.51 19.88 14.75
CA MET A 1 -64.10 19.04 13.62
C MET A 1 -62.73 18.51 13.96
N THR A 2 -62.73 17.37 14.64
CA THR A 2 -61.54 16.65 15.11
C THR A 2 -60.81 16.10 13.91
N SER A 3 -59.58 16.56 13.68
CA SER A 3 -58.71 15.96 12.67
C SER A 3 -58.19 14.64 13.25
N GLU A 4 -58.79 13.54 12.81
CA GLU A 4 -58.21 12.21 12.97
C GLU A 4 -56.81 12.22 12.35
N VAL A 5 -55.80 11.97 13.18
CA VAL A 5 -54.45 11.66 12.72
C VAL A 5 -54.56 10.28 12.06
N GLU A 6 -54.51 10.25 10.74
CA GLU A 6 -54.50 9.05 9.94
C GLU A 6 -53.21 8.28 10.26
N THR A 7 -53.29 7.31 11.17
CA THR A 7 -52.20 6.41 11.52
C THR A 7 -51.98 5.46 10.34
N ASP A 8 -50.84 5.58 9.67
CA ASP A 8 -50.39 4.64 8.64
C ASP A 8 -50.48 3.21 9.20
N PRO A 9 -51.22 2.28 8.56
CA PRO A 9 -51.44 0.93 9.07
C PRO A 9 -50.16 0.12 9.30
N LYS A 10 -49.01 0.53 8.75
CA LYS A 10 -47.70 -0.07 9.09
C LYS A 10 -47.18 0.29 10.49
N THR A 11 -47.64 1.38 11.10
CA THR A 11 -47.16 1.86 12.40
C THR A 11 -47.88 1.22 13.60
N SER A 12 -48.98 0.49 13.36
CA SER A 12 -49.74 -0.26 14.39
C SER A 12 -48.90 -1.33 15.08
N ASP A 13 -47.94 -1.92 14.38
CA ASP A 13 -47.13 -3.05 14.88
C ASP A 13 -45.83 -2.60 15.54
N TYR A 14 -45.59 -1.29 15.64
CA TYR A 14 -44.35 -0.74 16.18
C TYR A 14 -44.46 -0.53 17.69
N ALA A 15 -43.59 -1.19 18.44
CA ALA A 15 -43.46 -1.02 19.88
C ALA A 15 -42.20 -0.17 20.21
N PRO A 16 -42.23 0.61 21.30
CA PRO A 16 -41.05 1.29 21.79
C PRO A 16 -40.02 0.26 22.27
N VAL A 17 -38.81 0.28 21.68
CA VAL A 17 -37.76 -0.69 22.00
C VAL A 17 -36.64 -0.10 22.86
N ALA A 18 -36.28 1.18 22.69
CA ALA A 18 -35.24 1.84 23.49
C ALA A 18 -35.37 3.37 23.45
N TYR A 19 -34.88 4.03 24.50
CA TYR A 19 -34.83 5.49 24.62
C TYR A 19 -33.39 5.94 24.79
N PHE A 20 -33.00 7.03 24.11
CA PHE A 20 -31.65 7.58 24.14
C PHE A 20 -31.68 9.10 24.34
N GLU A 21 -30.77 9.62 25.17
CA GLU A 21 -30.62 11.07 25.38
C GLU A 21 -29.91 11.75 24.19
N GLU A 22 -28.99 11.03 23.54
CA GLU A 22 -28.21 11.53 22.41
C GLU A 22 -28.65 10.90 21.08
N VAL A 23 -28.69 11.73 20.03
CA VAL A 23 -29.04 11.28 18.67
C VAL A 23 -28.04 10.26 18.11
N GLY A 24 -26.76 10.37 18.50
CA GLY A 24 -25.71 9.45 18.06
C GLY A 24 -25.99 8.02 18.54
N ALA A 25 -26.31 7.87 19.83
CA ALA A 25 -26.67 6.58 20.40
C ALA A 25 -27.94 6.01 19.77
N ALA A 26 -28.96 6.83 19.53
CA ALA A 26 -30.18 6.39 18.83
C ALA A 26 -29.89 5.90 17.40
N ASN A 27 -29.05 6.62 16.66
CA ASN A 27 -28.66 6.24 15.30
C ASN A 27 -27.84 4.94 15.27
N GLU A 28 -26.89 4.77 16.19
CA GLU A 28 -26.13 3.51 16.28
C GLU A 28 -27.04 2.32 16.55
N HIS A 29 -27.98 2.44 17.49
CA HIS A 29 -28.89 1.35 17.82
C HIS A 29 -29.96 1.11 16.73
N ALA A 30 -30.35 2.15 15.98
CA ALA A 30 -31.15 1.96 14.77
C ALA A 30 -30.41 1.17 13.70
N LEU A 31 -29.10 1.40 13.51
CA LEU A 31 -28.29 0.58 12.60
C LEU A 31 -28.22 -0.88 13.03
N VAL A 32 -28.19 -1.16 14.34
CA VAL A 32 -28.27 -2.54 14.85
C VAL A 32 -29.60 -3.20 14.45
N VAL A 33 -30.73 -2.50 14.63
CA VAL A 33 -32.05 -3.04 14.22
C VAL A 33 -32.13 -3.24 12.70
N LEU A 34 -31.62 -2.30 11.91
CA LEU A 34 -31.55 -2.44 10.45
C LEU A 34 -30.67 -3.61 10.02
N ALA A 35 -29.57 -3.89 10.73
CA ALA A 35 -28.69 -5.02 10.46
C ALA A 35 -29.36 -6.38 10.75
N MET A 36 -30.33 -6.41 11.66
CA MET A 36 -31.22 -7.56 11.87
C MET A 36 -32.26 -7.72 10.75
N ASN A 37 -32.23 -6.87 9.72
CA ASN A 37 -33.19 -6.80 8.61
C ASN A 37 -34.62 -6.49 9.10
N LEU A 38 -34.72 -5.64 10.13
CA LEU A 38 -35.97 -5.13 10.69
C LEU A 38 -36.08 -3.63 10.45
N ASP A 39 -37.27 -3.15 10.12
CA ASP A 39 -37.55 -1.72 10.01
C ASP A 39 -37.65 -1.08 11.41
N CYS A 40 -37.20 0.16 11.52
CA CYS A 40 -37.27 0.94 12.76
C CYS A 40 -37.57 2.42 12.48
N LEU A 41 -38.12 3.11 13.47
CA LEU A 41 -38.41 4.54 13.44
C LEU A 41 -37.80 5.19 14.68
N ILE A 42 -37.13 6.33 14.50
CA ILE A 42 -36.74 7.20 15.60
C ILE A 42 -37.72 8.37 15.66
N THR A 43 -38.33 8.61 16.81
CA THR A 43 -39.12 9.81 17.07
C THR A 43 -38.39 10.68 18.09
N ILE A 44 -38.66 11.98 18.05
CA ILE A 44 -38.13 12.96 19.00
C ILE A 44 -39.17 13.16 20.08
N GLU A 45 -38.82 12.84 21.32
CA GLU A 45 -39.66 13.04 22.50
C GLU A 45 -39.07 14.13 23.42
N LYS A 46 -39.81 14.54 24.46
CA LYS A 46 -39.37 15.60 25.38
C LYS A 46 -38.15 15.15 26.19
N GLY A 47 -36.96 15.43 25.66
CA GLY A 47 -35.68 15.19 26.30
C GLY A 47 -34.82 14.09 25.67
N GLY A 48 -35.17 13.59 24.48
CA GLY A 48 -34.41 12.51 23.83
C GLY A 48 -35.09 11.91 22.61
N TYR A 49 -34.62 10.73 22.24
CA TYR A 49 -34.94 10.02 21.01
C TYR A 49 -35.48 8.64 21.35
N GLN A 50 -36.72 8.37 20.96
CA GLN A 50 -37.38 7.09 21.17
C GLN A 50 -37.27 6.25 19.90
N LEU A 51 -36.68 5.06 20.02
CA LEU A 51 -36.59 4.07 18.96
C LEU A 51 -37.79 3.13 19.03
N TYR A 52 -38.45 2.95 17.90
CA TYR A 52 -39.56 2.02 17.67
C TYR A 52 -39.16 0.99 16.63
N ALA A 53 -39.60 -0.25 16.81
CA ALA A 53 -39.44 -1.33 15.85
C ALA A 53 -40.61 -2.31 15.97
N ASN A 54 -40.69 -3.30 15.08
CA ASN A 54 -41.76 -4.29 15.12
C ASN A 54 -41.82 -5.02 16.48
N GLY A 55 -42.96 -4.90 17.16
CA GLY A 55 -43.17 -5.41 18.52
C GLY A 55 -43.02 -6.93 18.65
N ALA A 56 -43.25 -7.69 17.58
CA ALA A 56 -43.05 -9.14 17.57
C ALA A 56 -41.59 -9.56 17.80
N PHE A 57 -40.63 -8.65 17.55
CA PHE A 57 -39.19 -8.91 17.65
C PHE A 57 -38.51 -8.20 18.81
N THR A 58 -39.27 -7.56 19.72
CA THR A 58 -38.73 -6.76 20.84
C THR A 58 -37.68 -7.54 21.65
N THR A 59 -37.95 -8.79 22.00
CA THR A 59 -37.01 -9.64 22.76
C THR A 59 -35.71 -9.91 22.00
N ALA A 60 -35.80 -10.15 20.69
CA ALA A 60 -34.62 -10.38 19.85
C ALA A 60 -33.78 -9.09 19.71
N ILE A 61 -34.43 -7.94 19.56
CA ILE A 61 -33.76 -6.63 19.48
C ILE A 61 -33.00 -6.32 20.77
N HIS A 62 -33.61 -6.59 21.93
CA HIS A 62 -32.96 -6.36 23.22
C HIS A 62 -31.74 -7.25 23.42
N GLU A 63 -31.82 -8.51 22.98
CA GLU A 63 -30.66 -9.40 23.03
C GLU A 63 -29.54 -8.94 22.09
N GLU A 64 -29.88 -8.47 20.88
CA GLU A 64 -28.88 -7.91 19.96
C GLU A 64 -28.23 -6.64 20.52
N PHE A 65 -28.98 -5.75 21.18
CA PHE A 65 -28.41 -4.60 21.88
C PHE A 65 -27.44 -5.01 22.99
N ARG A 66 -27.77 -6.08 23.73
CA ARG A 66 -26.88 -6.65 24.76
C ARG A 66 -25.57 -7.17 24.13
N LEU A 67 -25.67 -7.91 23.03
CA LEU A 67 -24.50 -8.43 22.30
C LEU A 67 -23.65 -7.30 21.71
N TYR A 68 -24.27 -6.30 21.09
CA TYR A 68 -23.59 -5.10 20.60
C TYR A 68 -22.83 -4.39 21.71
N ALA A 69 -23.45 -4.19 22.88
CA ALA A 69 -22.80 -3.57 24.03
C ALA A 69 -21.63 -4.40 24.57
N GLU A 70 -21.68 -5.73 24.48
CA GLU A 70 -20.55 -6.61 24.80
C GLU A 70 -19.42 -6.52 23.77
N GLU A 71 -19.73 -6.42 22.48
CA GLU A 71 -18.73 -6.25 21.43
C GLU A 71 -18.02 -4.89 21.54
N GLN A 72 -18.74 -3.81 21.88
CA GLN A 72 -18.15 -2.49 22.09
C GLN A 72 -17.14 -2.47 23.25
N LYS A 73 -17.25 -3.36 24.26
CA LYS A 73 -16.24 -3.48 25.33
C LYS A 73 -14.89 -3.96 24.81
N PHE A 74 -14.87 -4.67 23.68
CA PHE A 74 -13.67 -5.25 23.08
C PHE A 74 -13.33 -4.63 21.72
N LYS A 75 -13.78 -3.41 21.44
CA LYS A 75 -13.48 -2.71 20.20
C LYS A 75 -11.95 -2.61 20.03
N PRO A 76 -11.33 -3.35 19.10
CA PRO A 76 -9.89 -3.24 18.89
C PRO A 76 -9.60 -1.81 18.45
N GLU A 77 -8.54 -1.21 18.99
CA GLU A 77 -8.13 0.13 18.55
C GLU A 77 -8.01 0.15 17.02
N PRO A 78 -8.54 1.19 16.35
CA PRO A 78 -8.38 1.33 14.91
C PRO A 78 -6.90 1.18 14.56
N LEU A 79 -6.58 0.25 13.66
CA LEU A 79 -5.22 0.09 13.17
C LEU A 79 -4.78 1.41 12.56
N HIS A 80 -3.89 2.14 13.24
CA HIS A 80 -3.24 3.32 12.70
C HIS A 80 -2.31 2.87 11.56
N VAL A 81 -2.85 2.84 10.34
CA VAL A 81 -2.04 2.73 9.13
C VAL A 81 -1.22 4.02 9.00
N PRO A 82 0.12 3.96 9.04
CA PRO A 82 0.93 5.15 8.85
C PRO A 82 0.66 5.70 7.44
N VAL A 83 0.16 6.94 7.37
CA VAL A 83 0.06 7.66 6.10
C VAL A 83 1.45 8.21 5.81
N PHE A 84 2.20 7.51 4.96
CA PHE A 84 3.49 8.00 4.47
C PHE A 84 3.25 9.13 3.45
N SER A 85 4.21 10.07 3.33
CA SER A 85 4.20 10.97 2.18
C SER A 85 4.35 10.13 0.91
N SER A 86 3.73 10.57 -0.19
CA SER A 86 3.66 9.81 -1.43
C SER A 86 5.03 9.46 -2.03
N GLY A 87 6.10 10.16 -1.62
CA GLY A 87 7.45 9.99 -2.14
C GLY A 87 7.68 10.73 -3.45
N LEU A 88 6.80 11.67 -3.79
CA LEU A 88 6.85 12.44 -5.04
C LEU A 88 8.15 13.24 -5.17
N GLU A 89 8.65 13.80 -4.07
CA GLU A 89 9.88 14.59 -4.08
C GLU A 89 11.08 13.75 -4.54
N ILE A 90 11.19 12.52 -4.02
CA ILE A 90 12.26 11.58 -4.41
C ILE A 90 12.06 11.13 -5.86
N ALA A 91 10.82 10.91 -6.29
CA ALA A 91 10.52 10.58 -7.68
C ALA A 91 10.94 11.69 -8.65
N LEU A 92 10.66 12.95 -8.32
CA LEU A 92 11.07 14.09 -9.13
C LEU A 92 12.59 14.25 -9.18
N VAL A 93 13.29 14.03 -8.06
CA VAL A 93 14.76 14.01 -8.03
C VAL A 93 15.32 12.90 -8.91
N TRP A 94 14.74 11.70 -8.87
CA TRP A 94 15.16 10.60 -9.72
C TRP A 94 14.89 10.89 -11.21
N VAL A 95 13.72 11.44 -11.55
CA VAL A 95 13.41 11.89 -12.91
C VAL A 95 14.45 12.90 -13.39
N ALA A 96 14.74 13.92 -12.60
CA ALA A 96 15.78 14.91 -12.94
C ALA A 96 17.15 14.24 -13.14
N ALA A 97 17.50 13.25 -12.30
CA ALA A 97 18.76 12.52 -12.42
C ALA A 97 18.85 11.68 -13.71
N VAL A 98 17.81 10.93 -14.07
CA VAL A 98 17.85 10.13 -15.31
C VAL A 98 17.86 11.00 -16.57
N PHE A 99 17.16 12.14 -16.56
CA PHE A 99 17.25 13.11 -17.66
C PHE A 99 18.63 13.77 -17.73
N PHE A 100 19.23 14.11 -16.59
CA PHE A 100 20.59 14.65 -16.54
C PHE A 100 21.60 13.64 -17.11
N CYS A 101 21.53 12.37 -16.69
CA CYS A 101 22.37 11.31 -17.23
C CYS A 101 22.17 11.14 -18.74
N PHE A 102 20.93 11.13 -19.21
CA PHE A 102 20.63 11.02 -20.64
C PHE A 102 21.22 12.19 -21.44
N ILE A 103 21.10 13.44 -20.97
CA ILE A 103 21.73 14.60 -21.62
C ILE A 103 23.26 14.44 -21.63
N SER A 104 23.85 13.99 -20.53
CA SER A 104 25.30 13.74 -20.43
C SER A 104 25.79 12.70 -21.42
N GLN A 105 25.00 11.64 -21.69
CA GLN A 105 25.31 10.62 -22.70
C GLN A 105 25.33 11.19 -24.12
N GLN A 106 24.52 12.23 -24.39
CA GLN A 106 24.48 12.88 -25.71
C GLN A 106 25.66 13.85 -25.93
N GLU A 107 26.19 14.44 -24.85
CA GLU A 107 27.35 15.33 -24.90
C GLU A 107 28.66 14.55 -25.02
N ASP A 108 28.77 13.42 -24.32
CA ASP A 108 29.97 12.58 -24.33
C ASP A 108 29.61 11.08 -24.37
N ALA A 109 29.94 10.43 -25.49
CA ALA A 109 29.74 8.99 -25.67
C ALA A 109 30.53 8.14 -24.65
N GLY A 110 31.62 8.67 -24.09
CA GLY A 110 32.42 8.02 -23.04
C GLY A 110 31.67 7.77 -21.74
N VAL A 111 30.64 8.58 -21.45
CA VAL A 111 29.77 8.41 -20.27
C VAL A 111 29.07 7.06 -20.31
N THR A 112 28.56 6.66 -21.48
CA THR A 112 27.86 5.38 -21.63
C THR A 112 28.82 4.21 -21.38
N GLU A 113 29.99 4.19 -22.03
CA GLU A 113 30.97 3.10 -21.86
C GLU A 113 31.53 3.00 -20.43
N MET A 114 31.68 4.15 -19.75
CA MET A 114 32.18 4.17 -18.37
C MET A 114 31.17 3.60 -17.36
N TYR A 115 29.86 3.85 -17.57
CA TYR A 115 28.85 3.60 -16.54
C TYR A 115 27.81 2.51 -16.90
N LEU A 116 27.82 1.98 -18.12
CA LEU A 116 26.96 0.85 -18.50
C LEU A 116 27.34 -0.43 -17.73
N ASN A 117 26.35 -1.31 -17.57
CA ASN A 117 26.55 -2.62 -16.96
C ASN A 117 27.34 -3.50 -17.93
N SER A 118 28.35 -4.22 -17.45
CA SER A 118 29.24 -5.03 -18.28
C SER A 118 29.58 -6.33 -17.55
N SER A 119 29.46 -7.49 -18.22
CA SER A 119 29.86 -8.77 -17.65
C SER A 119 31.36 -8.80 -17.31
N GLN A 120 32.22 -8.33 -18.24
CA GLN A 120 33.67 -8.23 -18.01
C GLN A 120 34.00 -7.22 -16.90
N GLY A 121 33.39 -6.04 -16.92
CA GLY A 121 33.64 -5.02 -15.90
C GLY A 121 33.26 -5.51 -14.49
N VAL A 122 32.12 -6.19 -14.36
CA VAL A 122 31.63 -6.71 -13.08
C VAL A 122 32.45 -7.90 -12.58
N VAL A 123 32.70 -8.89 -13.45
CA VAL A 123 33.31 -10.17 -13.03
C VAL A 123 34.84 -10.10 -13.02
N ASP A 124 35.44 -9.58 -14.09
CA ASP A 124 36.91 -9.54 -14.22
C ASP A 124 37.48 -8.26 -13.58
N GLY A 125 36.79 -7.13 -13.73
CA GLY A 125 37.21 -5.82 -13.21
C GLY A 125 36.76 -5.50 -11.78
N LEU A 126 35.84 -6.29 -11.20
CA LEU A 126 35.20 -6.03 -9.90
C LEU A 126 34.56 -4.62 -9.81
N GLU A 127 34.11 -4.08 -10.93
CA GLU A 127 33.53 -2.74 -11.06
C GLU A 127 32.06 -2.73 -10.62
N LEU A 128 31.82 -2.98 -9.34
CA LEU A 128 30.48 -3.10 -8.74
C LEU A 128 29.65 -1.81 -8.80
N TYR A 129 30.22 -0.67 -9.22
CA TYR A 129 29.45 0.53 -9.48
C TYR A 129 28.61 0.41 -10.76
N ARG A 130 29.07 -0.36 -11.77
CA ARG A 130 28.44 -0.46 -13.09
C ARG A 130 26.99 -0.97 -13.06
N PRO A 131 26.64 -2.03 -12.31
CA PRO A 131 25.25 -2.48 -12.23
C PRO A 131 24.31 -1.43 -11.63
N PHE A 132 24.83 -0.57 -10.74
CA PHE A 132 24.06 0.50 -10.10
C PHE A 132 23.92 1.71 -11.03
N THR A 133 25.03 2.19 -11.61
CA THR A 133 25.03 3.36 -12.49
C THR A 133 24.24 3.13 -13.77
N ALA A 134 24.24 1.89 -14.28
CA ALA A 134 23.44 1.50 -15.44
C ALA A 134 21.93 1.74 -15.28
N LEU A 135 21.41 1.79 -14.05
CA LEU A 135 20.01 2.11 -13.78
C LEU A 135 19.61 3.55 -14.18
N PHE A 136 20.59 4.43 -14.42
CA PHE A 136 20.36 5.83 -14.77
C PHE A 136 20.59 6.14 -16.26
N LEU A 137 21.21 5.21 -16.99
CA LEU A 137 21.56 5.38 -18.40
C LEU A 137 20.45 4.84 -19.31
N HIS A 138 20.23 5.49 -20.45
CA HIS A 138 19.25 5.06 -21.45
C HIS A 138 19.85 5.16 -22.86
N GLY A 139 19.47 4.23 -23.75
CA GLY A 139 20.01 4.15 -25.11
C GLY A 139 19.31 5.09 -26.09
N ASP A 140 18.05 5.40 -25.80
CA ASP A 140 17.19 6.23 -26.64
C ASP A 140 16.10 6.89 -25.77
N PHE A 141 15.44 7.88 -26.35
CA PHE A 141 14.43 8.69 -25.67
C PHE A 141 13.14 7.91 -25.36
N GLU A 142 12.75 6.95 -26.21
CA GLU A 142 11.53 6.16 -26.00
C GLU A 142 11.70 5.23 -24.80
N HIS A 143 12.87 4.59 -24.69
CA HIS A 143 13.24 3.75 -23.56
C HIS A 143 13.33 4.56 -22.25
N LEU A 144 13.89 5.78 -22.29
CA LEU A 144 13.88 6.69 -21.15
C LEU A 144 12.44 7.03 -20.71
N LEU A 145 11.60 7.46 -21.66
CA LEU A 145 10.25 7.90 -21.35
C LEU A 145 9.40 6.76 -20.77
N GLY A 146 9.52 5.55 -21.34
CA GLY A 146 8.87 4.36 -20.81
C GLY A 146 9.28 4.07 -19.37
N ASN A 147 10.58 4.02 -19.10
CA ASN A 147 11.09 3.80 -17.75
C ASN A 147 10.67 4.90 -16.77
N VAL A 148 10.60 6.16 -17.18
CA VAL A 148 10.13 7.26 -16.33
C VAL A 148 8.65 7.11 -15.99
N VAL A 149 7.78 6.87 -16.98
CA VAL A 149 6.33 6.76 -16.77
C VAL A 149 6.02 5.61 -15.81
N PHE A 150 6.55 4.42 -16.10
CA PHE A 150 6.29 3.25 -15.27
C PHE A 150 7.06 3.26 -13.95
N GLY A 151 8.29 3.79 -13.95
CA GLY A 151 9.10 4.00 -12.74
C GLY A 151 8.39 4.89 -11.74
N VAL A 152 7.90 6.07 -12.16
CA VAL A 152 7.16 6.98 -11.27
C VAL A 152 5.94 6.28 -10.67
N ILE A 153 5.13 5.58 -11.49
CA ILE A 153 3.95 4.87 -11.01
C ILE A 153 4.31 3.83 -9.94
N PHE A 154 5.24 2.91 -10.25
CA PHE A 154 5.56 1.84 -9.31
C PHE A 154 6.37 2.31 -8.12
N PHE A 155 7.27 3.28 -8.27
CA PHE A 155 8.09 3.78 -7.16
C PHE A 155 7.24 4.56 -6.16
N LEU A 156 6.20 5.29 -6.61
CA LEU A 156 5.20 5.87 -5.73
C LEU A 156 4.36 4.80 -5.02
N LEU A 157 3.91 3.76 -5.72
CA LEU A 157 3.17 2.65 -5.09
C LEU A 157 4.00 1.94 -4.02
N VAL A 158 5.28 1.67 -4.31
CA VAL A 158 6.23 1.11 -3.34
C VAL A 158 6.48 2.09 -2.18
N SER A 159 6.63 3.39 -2.46
CA SER A 159 6.79 4.42 -1.41
C SER A 159 5.59 4.48 -0.47
N ASN A 160 4.37 4.32 -0.99
CA ASN A 160 3.16 4.23 -0.19
C ASN A 160 3.08 2.91 0.62
N SER A 161 3.71 1.84 0.14
CA SER A 161 3.67 0.51 0.76
C SER A 161 4.78 0.25 1.79
N PHE A 162 5.88 1.01 1.75
CA PHE A 162 7.05 0.79 2.63
C PHE A 162 7.54 2.06 3.33
N GLY A 163 6.95 3.21 3.03
CA GLY A 163 7.50 4.53 3.27
C GLY A 163 8.50 4.95 2.17
N PRO A 164 8.65 6.26 1.90
CA PRO A 164 9.39 6.77 0.75
C PRO A 164 10.86 6.33 0.74
N LEU A 165 11.64 6.66 1.76
CA LEU A 165 13.08 6.34 1.78
C LEU A 165 13.34 4.83 1.68
N ARG A 166 12.61 4.03 2.45
CA ARG A 166 12.79 2.58 2.46
C ARG A 166 12.35 1.95 1.15
N GLY A 167 11.22 2.39 0.60
CA GLY A 167 10.72 1.94 -0.69
C GLY A 167 11.75 2.18 -1.80
N TRP A 168 12.29 3.39 -1.88
CA TRP A 168 13.32 3.74 -2.85
C TRP A 168 14.62 2.94 -2.69
N VAL A 169 15.09 2.72 -1.45
CA VAL A 169 16.26 1.85 -1.20
C VAL A 169 16.01 0.44 -1.69
N LEU A 170 14.83 -0.14 -1.41
CA LEU A 170 14.49 -1.49 -1.85
C LEU A 170 14.39 -1.59 -3.39
N VAL A 171 13.82 -0.57 -4.04
CA VAL A 171 13.77 -0.48 -5.51
C VAL A 171 15.18 -0.48 -6.09
N MET A 172 16.04 0.43 -5.63
CA MET A 172 17.41 0.52 -6.14
C MET A 172 18.22 -0.73 -5.85
N LEU A 173 18.04 -1.34 -4.67
CA LEU A 173 18.69 -2.60 -4.32
C LEU A 173 18.23 -3.76 -5.22
N SER A 174 16.93 -3.86 -5.49
CA SER A 174 16.40 -4.90 -6.39
C SER A 174 16.94 -4.76 -7.82
N GLY A 175 17.00 -3.52 -8.34
CA GLY A 175 17.59 -3.23 -9.65
C GLY A 175 19.08 -3.55 -9.70
N PHE A 176 19.83 -3.15 -8.67
CA PHE A 176 21.26 -3.41 -8.54
C PHE A 176 21.59 -4.91 -8.51
N LEU A 177 20.88 -5.67 -7.66
CA LEU A 177 21.07 -7.12 -7.55
C LEU A 177 20.68 -7.83 -8.86
N GLY A 178 19.60 -7.39 -9.50
CA GLY A 178 19.18 -7.88 -10.80
C GLY A 178 20.26 -7.67 -11.87
N ASN A 179 20.77 -6.44 -12.02
CA ASN A 179 21.83 -6.13 -12.98
C ASN A 179 23.13 -6.89 -12.69
N THR A 180 23.48 -7.05 -11.41
CA THR A 180 24.68 -7.78 -10.98
C THR A 180 24.59 -9.25 -11.37
N LEU A 181 23.49 -9.92 -11.01
CA LEU A 181 23.30 -11.33 -11.34
C LEU A 181 23.19 -11.54 -12.85
N ASN A 182 22.59 -10.59 -13.57
CA ASN A 182 22.50 -10.65 -15.03
C ASN A 182 23.89 -10.61 -15.69
N ALA A 183 24.75 -9.70 -15.24
CA ALA A 183 26.14 -9.61 -15.71
C ALA A 183 26.93 -10.90 -15.41
N VAL A 184 26.71 -11.52 -14.24
CA VAL A 184 27.33 -12.80 -13.85
C VAL A 184 26.83 -13.95 -14.73
N ILE A 185 25.53 -14.03 -15.01
CA ILE A 185 24.94 -15.09 -15.85
C ILE A 185 25.47 -15.03 -17.28
N HIS A 186 25.69 -13.82 -17.80
CA HIS A 186 26.21 -13.63 -19.14
C HIS A 186 27.74 -13.77 -19.27
N HIS A 187 28.48 -13.87 -18.17
CA HIS A 187 29.93 -14.14 -18.23
C HIS A 187 30.17 -15.61 -18.64
N PRO A 188 31.15 -15.91 -19.53
CA PRO A 188 32.23 -15.04 -20.02
C PRO A 188 31.93 -14.25 -21.31
N ASP A 189 30.71 -14.32 -21.84
CA ASP A 189 30.35 -13.63 -23.08
C ASP A 189 30.38 -12.09 -22.90
N VAL A 190 30.65 -11.36 -23.99
CA VAL A 190 30.61 -9.90 -23.98
C VAL A 190 29.17 -9.43 -23.88
N PHE A 191 28.81 -8.92 -22.71
CA PHE A 191 27.46 -8.47 -22.40
C PHE A 191 27.48 -7.05 -21.88
N ARG A 192 26.53 -6.24 -22.37
CA ARG A 192 26.33 -4.85 -21.98
C ARG A 192 24.85 -4.57 -21.79
N SER A 193 24.48 -3.86 -20.73
CA SER A 193 23.11 -3.39 -20.53
C SER A 193 23.03 -2.05 -19.82
N LEU A 194 21.92 -1.34 -20.05
CA LEU A 194 21.59 -0.07 -19.44
C LEU A 194 20.07 0.09 -19.39
N GLY A 195 19.59 0.93 -18.47
CA GLY A 195 18.18 1.23 -18.30
C GLY A 195 17.72 1.03 -16.86
N ALA A 196 16.75 1.85 -16.46
CA ALA A 196 16.11 1.72 -15.16
C ALA A 196 15.14 0.54 -15.07
N SER A 197 14.87 -0.16 -16.18
CA SER A 197 13.85 -1.20 -16.28
C SER A 197 14.01 -2.30 -15.24
N THR A 198 15.24 -2.70 -14.89
CA THR A 198 15.50 -3.68 -13.83
C THR A 198 14.96 -3.21 -12.47
N ALA A 199 15.09 -1.92 -12.16
CA ALA A 199 14.50 -1.32 -10.96
C ALA A 199 12.98 -1.17 -11.07
N VAL A 200 12.44 -0.89 -12.26
CA VAL A 200 10.97 -0.84 -12.49
C VAL A 200 10.34 -2.22 -12.25
N PHE A 201 10.92 -3.28 -12.81
CA PHE A 201 10.49 -4.65 -12.55
C PHE A 201 10.77 -5.10 -11.11
N GLY A 202 11.84 -4.59 -10.50
CA GLY A 202 12.10 -4.74 -9.07
C GLY A 202 11.01 -4.12 -8.19
N ALA A 203 10.56 -2.92 -8.50
CA ALA A 203 9.44 -2.25 -7.83
C ALA A 203 8.15 -3.05 -7.96
N LEU A 204 7.86 -3.56 -9.16
CA LEU A 204 6.75 -4.47 -9.38
C LEU A 204 6.88 -5.75 -8.52
N GLY A 205 8.07 -6.35 -8.49
CA GLY A 205 8.35 -7.53 -7.68
C GLY A 205 8.16 -7.27 -6.19
N LEU A 206 8.54 -6.09 -5.68
CA LEU A 206 8.31 -5.69 -4.30
C LEU A 206 6.82 -5.69 -3.95
N LEU A 207 5.98 -5.13 -4.82
CA LEU A 207 4.52 -5.10 -4.63
C LEU A 207 3.89 -6.50 -4.70
N VAL A 208 4.37 -7.35 -5.61
CA VAL A 208 3.92 -8.75 -5.69
C VAL A 208 4.35 -9.50 -4.43
N GLY A 209 5.60 -9.36 -4.02
CA GLY A 209 6.16 -10.02 -2.83
C GLY A 209 5.41 -9.67 -1.55
N THR A 210 5.06 -8.39 -1.35
CA THR A 210 4.24 -7.97 -0.20
C THR A 210 2.84 -8.52 -0.26
N GLY A 211 2.19 -8.46 -1.43
CA GLY A 211 0.86 -9.04 -1.62
C GLY A 211 0.84 -10.55 -1.33
N LEU A 212 1.88 -11.28 -1.74
CA LEU A 212 2.05 -12.70 -1.45
C LEU A 212 2.26 -12.97 0.05
N ASP A 213 3.06 -12.18 0.77
CA ASP A 213 3.22 -12.34 2.22
C ASP A 213 1.90 -12.07 2.96
N VAL A 214 1.13 -11.05 2.56
CA VAL A 214 -0.21 -10.78 3.13
C VAL A 214 -1.14 -11.97 2.86
N ALA A 215 -1.21 -12.46 1.63
CA ALA A 215 -2.04 -13.59 1.27
C ALA A 215 -1.68 -14.87 2.03
N TRP A 216 -0.37 -15.14 2.19
CA TRP A 216 0.14 -16.27 2.96
C TRP A 216 -0.28 -16.19 4.43
N ARG A 217 -0.15 -15.00 5.03
CA ARG A 217 -0.48 -14.76 6.44
C ARG A 217 -1.97 -14.82 6.72
N GLU A 218 -2.79 -14.28 5.82
CA GLU A 218 -4.25 -14.28 5.93
C GLU A 218 -4.87 -15.60 5.44
N ARG A 219 -4.06 -16.54 4.92
CA ARG A 219 -4.51 -17.78 4.27
C ARG A 219 -5.62 -17.53 3.24
N SER A 220 -5.53 -16.41 2.54
CA SER A 220 -6.59 -15.91 1.65
C SER A 220 -6.17 -16.04 0.19
N TYR A 221 -6.82 -16.95 -0.53
CA TYR A 221 -6.62 -17.12 -1.97
C TYR A 221 -6.98 -15.85 -2.75
N ARG A 222 -8.06 -15.14 -2.35
CA ARG A 222 -8.47 -13.89 -2.99
C ARG A 222 -7.41 -12.80 -2.88
N ARG A 223 -6.76 -12.66 -1.71
CA ARG A 223 -5.64 -11.73 -1.52
C ARG A 223 -4.43 -12.14 -2.36
N GLY A 224 -4.18 -13.44 -2.49
CA GLY A 224 -3.13 -13.97 -3.36
C GLY A 224 -3.35 -13.58 -4.81
N LEU A 225 -4.58 -13.73 -5.32
CA LEU A 225 -4.92 -13.31 -6.68
C LEU A 225 -4.79 -11.78 -6.87
N GLN A 226 -5.16 -10.99 -5.87
CA GLN A 226 -4.97 -9.53 -5.89
C GLN A 226 -3.49 -9.12 -5.94
N ALA A 227 -2.58 -9.91 -5.38
CA ALA A 227 -1.13 -9.66 -5.45
C ALA A 227 -0.58 -9.71 -6.89
N PHE A 228 -1.29 -10.34 -7.82
CA PHE A 228 -0.92 -10.43 -9.23
C PHE A 228 -1.52 -9.31 -10.10
N VAL A 229 -2.39 -8.46 -9.55
CA VAL A 229 -2.93 -7.29 -10.29
C VAL A 229 -1.82 -6.34 -10.77
N PRO A 230 -0.80 -6.01 -9.96
CA PRO A 230 0.37 -5.28 -10.45
C PRO A 230 1.13 -6.02 -11.57
N LEU A 231 1.15 -7.37 -11.53
CA LEU A 231 1.87 -8.18 -12.52
C LEU A 231 1.25 -8.04 -13.92
N LEU A 232 -0.08 -7.88 -14.00
CA LEU A 232 -0.78 -7.56 -15.25
C LEU A 232 -0.31 -6.21 -15.84
N SER A 233 -0.03 -5.22 -15.00
CA SER A 233 0.57 -3.95 -15.43
C SER A 233 2.01 -4.13 -15.93
N GLY A 234 2.78 -5.04 -15.32
CA GLY A 234 4.11 -5.45 -15.79
C GLY A 234 4.08 -6.14 -17.16
N LEU A 235 3.03 -6.92 -17.44
CA LEU A 235 2.83 -7.57 -18.72
C LEU A 235 2.49 -6.56 -19.84
N MET A 236 1.75 -5.49 -19.52
CA MET A 236 1.54 -4.37 -20.45
C MET A 236 2.85 -3.63 -20.76
N LEU A 237 3.68 -3.43 -19.75
CA LEU A 237 5.04 -2.88 -19.86
C LEU A 237 5.91 -3.64 -20.87
N PHE A 238 5.93 -4.98 -20.74
CA PHE A 238 6.59 -5.90 -21.67
C PHE A 238 6.02 -5.81 -23.09
N SER A 239 4.70 -5.61 -23.20
CA SER A 239 4.02 -5.56 -24.50
C SER A 239 4.34 -4.26 -25.26
N ILE A 240 4.55 -3.15 -24.55
CA ILE A 240 4.83 -1.84 -25.16
C ILE A 240 6.29 -1.70 -25.61
N HIS A 241 7.24 -2.30 -24.88
CA HIS A 241 8.68 -2.24 -25.22
C HIS A 241 9.15 -3.39 -26.12
N GLY A 242 8.24 -4.30 -26.48
CA GLY A 242 8.54 -5.47 -27.29
C GLY A 242 9.12 -6.61 -26.45
N ILE A 243 8.49 -7.78 -26.53
CA ILE A 243 9.13 -9.04 -26.15
C ILE A 243 10.27 -9.26 -27.16
N GLY A 244 11.52 -8.95 -26.77
CA GLY A 244 12.70 -9.25 -27.59
C GLY A 244 12.95 -8.32 -28.76
N GLY A 245 12.65 -7.02 -28.62
CA GLY A 245 13.20 -6.00 -29.54
C GLY A 245 14.73 -5.95 -29.45
N PRO A 246 15.45 -5.51 -30.50
CA PRO A 246 16.90 -5.29 -30.43
C PRO A 246 17.21 -4.31 -29.28
N GLY A 247 17.87 -4.80 -28.22
CA GLY A 247 18.24 -4.00 -27.05
C GLY A 247 17.39 -4.18 -25.79
N THR A 248 16.29 -4.96 -25.81
CA THR A 248 15.53 -5.28 -24.59
C THR A 248 16.06 -6.53 -23.89
N ASP A 249 16.57 -6.35 -22.68
CA ASP A 249 17.10 -7.42 -21.85
C ASP A 249 16.02 -8.06 -20.98
N VAL A 250 15.40 -9.12 -21.53
CA VAL A 250 14.34 -9.89 -20.84
C VAL A 250 14.88 -10.51 -19.54
N MET A 251 16.15 -10.93 -19.52
CA MET A 251 16.74 -11.55 -18.35
C MET A 251 16.89 -10.53 -17.21
N ALA A 252 17.31 -9.30 -17.52
CA ALA A 252 17.35 -8.21 -16.55
C ALA A 252 15.96 -7.98 -15.91
N HIS A 253 14.89 -7.99 -16.70
CA HIS A 253 13.53 -7.79 -16.18
C HIS A 253 13.10 -8.92 -15.23
N LEU A 254 13.36 -10.17 -15.60
CA LEU A 254 13.05 -11.33 -14.77
C LEU A 254 13.83 -11.32 -13.46
N LEU A 255 15.11 -10.96 -13.51
CA LEU A 255 15.97 -10.89 -12.33
C LEU A 255 15.60 -9.72 -11.42
N GLY A 256 15.25 -8.57 -11.98
CA GLY A 256 14.68 -7.44 -11.24
C GLY A 256 13.43 -7.87 -10.48
N LEU A 257 12.47 -8.48 -11.19
CA LEU A 257 11.23 -9.01 -10.60
C LEU A 257 11.53 -10.03 -9.48
N PHE A 258 12.44 -10.97 -9.72
CA PHE A 258 12.83 -11.99 -8.75
C PHE A 258 13.37 -11.38 -7.45
N PHE A 259 14.35 -10.48 -7.54
CA PHE A 259 14.90 -9.82 -6.35
C PHE A 259 13.87 -8.90 -5.67
N GLY A 260 13.00 -8.26 -6.45
CA GLY A 260 11.86 -7.51 -5.93
C GLY A 260 10.95 -8.39 -5.06
N VAL A 261 10.53 -9.54 -5.57
CA VAL A 261 9.68 -10.49 -4.81
C VAL A 261 10.40 -10.98 -3.55
N ALA A 262 11.66 -11.37 -3.68
CA ALA A 262 12.47 -11.88 -2.58
C ALA A 262 12.66 -10.85 -1.46
N LEU A 263 12.85 -9.57 -1.81
CA LEU A 263 12.98 -8.47 -0.84
C LEU A 263 11.61 -8.03 -0.28
N GLY A 264 10.56 -8.04 -1.09
CA GLY A 264 9.21 -7.58 -0.72
C GLY A 264 8.52 -8.51 0.25
N PHE A 265 8.70 -9.82 0.09
CA PHE A 265 8.07 -10.85 0.91
C PHE A 265 8.37 -10.71 2.42
N PRO A 266 9.63 -10.55 2.89
CA PRO A 266 9.92 -10.33 4.30
C PRO A 266 9.73 -8.88 4.75
N ALA A 267 9.80 -7.91 3.84
CA ALA A 267 9.84 -6.49 4.20
C ALA A 267 8.52 -5.96 4.80
N SER A 268 7.39 -6.58 4.47
CA SER A 268 6.06 -6.35 5.07
C SER A 268 6.00 -6.63 6.58
N ARG A 269 6.94 -7.43 7.11
CA ARG A 269 7.00 -7.80 8.53
C ARG A 269 7.45 -6.63 9.42
N TYR A 270 8.26 -5.74 8.89
CA TYR A 270 8.85 -4.62 9.63
C TYR A 270 7.88 -3.46 9.89
N GLU A 271 6.82 -3.30 9.09
CA GLU A 271 5.89 -2.17 9.25
C GLU A 271 5.03 -2.28 10.51
N ARG A 272 4.59 -3.49 10.87
CA ARG A 272 3.89 -3.71 12.15
C ARG A 272 4.77 -3.45 13.36
N VAL A 273 6.09 -3.64 13.24
CA VAL A 273 7.04 -3.38 14.33
C VAL A 273 7.27 -1.88 14.49
N ILE A 274 7.49 -1.14 13.40
CA ILE A 274 7.74 0.31 13.46
C ILE A 274 6.47 1.08 13.85
N SER A 275 5.29 0.68 13.34
CA SER A 275 4.03 1.29 13.76
C SER A 275 3.72 1.02 15.23
N ALA A 276 3.95 -0.21 15.72
CA ALA A 276 3.80 -0.55 17.14
C ALA A 276 4.80 0.21 18.03
N TRP A 277 6.04 0.41 17.58
CA TRP A 277 7.04 1.21 18.31
C TRP A 277 6.68 2.71 18.32
N GLY A 278 6.20 3.26 17.20
CA GLY A 278 5.77 4.66 17.11
C GLY A 278 4.51 4.96 17.94
N VAL A 279 3.59 4.00 18.05
CA VAL A 279 2.44 4.09 18.97
C VAL A 279 2.90 4.02 20.43
N ARG A 280 3.75 3.04 20.79
CA ARG A 280 4.33 2.91 22.14
C ARG A 280 5.11 4.14 22.60
N MET A 281 5.90 4.77 21.73
CA MET A 281 6.64 5.99 22.05
C MET A 281 5.71 7.18 22.29
N ARG A 282 4.68 7.35 21.45
CA ARG A 282 3.69 8.43 21.63
C ARG A 282 2.85 8.24 22.90
N GLU A 283 2.50 7.01 23.24
CA GLU A 283 1.84 6.70 24.51
C GLU A 283 2.77 6.93 25.70
N GLY A 284 4.04 6.51 25.61
CA GLY A 284 5.05 6.78 26.64
C GLY A 284 5.21 8.27 26.89
N LEU A 285 5.29 9.07 25.82
CA LEU A 285 5.41 10.52 25.89
C LEU A 285 4.14 11.19 26.46
N ARG A 286 2.94 10.73 26.06
CA ARG A 286 1.66 11.21 26.63
C ARG A 286 1.54 10.87 28.12
N ARG A 287 2.01 9.70 28.55
CA ARG A 287 2.04 9.30 29.98
C ARG A 287 3.03 10.13 30.78
N LEU A 288 4.20 10.45 30.21
CA LEU A 288 5.17 11.37 30.79
C LEU A 288 4.59 12.78 30.97
N ILE A 289 3.92 13.31 29.93
CA ILE A 289 3.30 14.65 29.96
C ILE A 289 2.12 14.70 30.96
N ARG A 290 1.30 13.64 31.06
CA ARG A 290 0.20 13.56 32.05
C ARG A 290 0.70 13.30 33.47
N GLY A 291 1.78 12.53 33.63
CA GLY A 291 2.41 12.26 34.93
C GLY A 291 3.15 13.47 35.51
N SER A 292 3.43 14.49 34.70
CA SER A 292 4.01 15.77 35.11
C SER A 292 2.96 16.85 35.44
N ASP A 293 1.66 16.53 35.45
CA ASP A 293 0.61 17.47 35.90
C ASP A 293 0.35 17.31 37.42
N PRO A 294 0.83 18.22 38.27
CA PRO A 294 0.68 18.14 39.73
C PRO A 294 -0.76 18.35 40.23
N ARG A 295 -1.77 18.39 39.34
CA ARG A 295 -3.18 18.59 39.70
C ARG A 295 -4.04 17.32 39.68
N ALA A 296 -3.49 16.15 39.34
CA ALA A 296 -4.24 14.89 39.25
C ALA A 296 -4.36 14.12 40.58
N SER A 297 -4.01 14.71 41.72
CA SER A 297 -4.15 14.11 43.05
C SER A 297 -4.91 15.01 44.03
N LEU A 298 -6.09 15.48 43.62
CA LEU A 298 -7.11 16.06 44.49
C LEU A 298 -8.48 15.50 44.14
#